data_AF-W0E668-F1
#
_entry.id   AF-W0E668-F1
#
_cell.length_a   1.000
_cell.length_b   1.000
_cell.length_c   1.000
_cell.angle_alpha   90.00
_cell.angle_beta   90.00
_cell.angle_gamma   90.00
#
_symmetry.space_group_name_H-M   'P 1'
#
loop_
_entity.id
_entity.type
_entity.pdbx_description
1 polymer ?
#
loop_
_entity_poly.entity_id
_entity_poly.type
_entity_poly.pdbx_seq_one_letter_code
_entity_poly.pdbx_strand_id
1 'polypeptide(L)'
;MVVTLDWLGERLTVGQLDIFTSQRGTERYQFTYDRDWCRTGFAIDPDLDLLPGMPFQASKLWGAFQDIAPDRWGRLVQDRVFDHYLSESDYLLGVSDHMRMGALRLSRAEAPGEFLALTTNVPKLVHLRALEAAIARLEQGVPTGADLALLAQPGSSLGGAHPKAAIEDKGKLYIAKFQSRLDTERVGAWEATMLDLAGAAGLRVAKHRLLNASGERPVLLVERFDRQQGGRVPFASAMTLAA
;
A
#
# COMPACT_ATOMS: atom_id res chain seq x y z
N MET A 1 14.04 -6.78 -10.92
CA MET A 1 12.85 -5.89 -10.99
C MET A 1 13.29 -4.46 -11.23
N VAL A 2 12.70 -3.74 -12.19
CA VAL A 2 12.99 -2.31 -12.38
C VAL A 2 12.10 -1.50 -11.43
N VAL A 3 12.72 -0.58 -10.70
CA VAL A 3 12.08 0.34 -9.76
C VAL A 3 11.98 1.70 -10.45
N THR A 4 10.77 2.23 -10.58
CA THR A 4 10.48 3.51 -11.22
C THR A 4 9.78 4.44 -10.24
N LEU A 5 10.19 5.69 -10.17
CA LEU A 5 9.43 6.74 -9.52
C LEU A 5 8.50 7.38 -10.54
N ASP A 6 7.21 7.43 -10.23
CA ASP A 6 6.22 8.18 -11.01
C ASP A 6 5.81 9.41 -10.19
N TRP A 7 6.27 10.60 -10.58
CA TRP A 7 5.95 11.85 -9.92
C TRP A 7 5.07 12.70 -10.84
N LEU A 8 3.79 12.81 -10.48
CA LEU A 8 2.77 13.53 -11.26
C LEU A 8 2.70 13.08 -12.74
N GLY A 9 3.01 11.82 -13.04
CA GLY A 9 3.00 11.26 -14.38
C GLY A 9 4.38 11.23 -15.07
N GLU A 10 5.36 11.98 -14.55
CA GLU A 10 6.74 11.87 -15.00
C GLU A 10 7.40 10.64 -14.39
N ARG A 11 7.99 9.79 -15.24
CA ARG A 11 8.51 8.48 -14.83
C ARG A 11 10.01 8.44 -15.01
N LEU A 12 10.71 8.16 -13.90
CA LEU A 12 12.16 8.08 -13.85
C LEU A 12 12.56 6.74 -13.26
N THR A 13 13.46 6.03 -13.94
CA THR A 13 14.06 4.81 -13.40
C THR A 13 14.91 5.18 -12.20
N VAL A 14 14.60 4.58 -11.05
CA VAL A 14 15.37 4.77 -9.80
C VAL A 14 16.50 3.77 -9.73
N GLY A 15 16.25 2.54 -10.16
CA GLY A 15 17.23 1.46 -10.10
C GLY A 15 16.62 0.09 -10.31
N GLN A 16 17.34 -0.93 -9.88
CA GLN A 16 16.96 -2.33 -10.01
C GLN A 16 17.00 -3.02 -8.65
N LEU A 17 15.91 -3.70 -8.32
CA LEU A 17 15.79 -4.61 -7.17
C LEU A 17 15.86 -6.05 -7.68
N ASP A 18 16.89 -6.79 -7.27
CA ASP A 18 17.03 -8.22 -7.52
C ASP A 18 16.67 -9.01 -6.26
N ILE A 19 15.97 -10.12 -6.46
CA ILE A 19 15.47 -10.99 -5.39
C ILE A 19 16.05 -12.38 -5.64
N PHE A 20 16.81 -12.89 -4.67
CA PHE A 20 17.45 -14.19 -4.73
C PHE A 20 16.83 -15.10 -3.69
N THR A 21 16.23 -16.20 -4.13
CA THR A 21 15.60 -17.19 -3.24
C THR A 21 16.49 -18.42 -3.16
N SER A 22 16.92 -18.77 -1.95
CA SER A 22 17.65 -20.01 -1.70
C SER A 22 16.74 -21.24 -1.85
N GLN A 23 17.33 -22.44 -1.95
CA GLN A 23 16.57 -23.70 -1.98
C GLN A 23 15.70 -23.92 -0.73
N ARG A 24 16.00 -23.25 0.38
CA ARG A 24 15.23 -23.32 1.64
C ARG A 24 14.16 -22.23 1.76
N GLY A 25 13.92 -21.45 0.70
CA GLY A 25 12.92 -20.38 0.68
C GLY A 25 13.37 -19.06 1.33
N THR A 26 14.61 -18.96 1.82
CA THR A 26 15.13 -17.70 2.34
C THR A 26 15.46 -16.74 1.20
N GLU A 27 14.94 -15.52 1.28
CA GLU A 27 15.16 -14.46 0.30
C GLU A 27 16.34 -13.55 0.70
N ARG A 28 17.07 -13.08 -0.31
CA ARG A 28 18.05 -12.01 -0.21
C ARG A 28 17.76 -10.99 -1.27
N TYR A 29 18.02 -9.74 -0.93
CA TYR A 29 17.70 -8.59 -1.75
C TYR A 29 18.98 -7.89 -2.16
N GLN A 30 19.01 -7.45 -3.41
CA GLN A 30 20.03 -6.55 -3.90
C GLN A 30 19.38 -5.36 -4.57
N PHE A 31 19.73 -4.15 -4.17
CA PHE A 31 19.27 -2.94 -4.86
C PHE A 31 20.46 -2.20 -5.45
N THR A 32 20.34 -1.76 -6.70
CA THR A 32 21.35 -0.95 -7.38
C THR A 32 20.67 0.27 -7.98
N TYR A 33 21.11 1.47 -7.60
CA TYR A 33 20.61 2.70 -8.22
C TYR A 33 21.01 2.78 -9.70
N ASP A 34 20.11 3.35 -10.49
CA ASP A 34 20.41 3.78 -11.83
C ASP A 34 21.39 4.96 -11.81
N ARG A 35 22.32 4.99 -12.77
CA ARG A 35 23.37 6.02 -12.82
C ARG A 35 22.80 7.42 -13.03
N ASP A 36 21.75 7.55 -13.84
CA ASP A 36 21.12 8.84 -14.11
C ASP A 36 20.29 9.32 -12.91
N TRP A 37 19.67 8.38 -12.16
CA TRP A 37 19.04 8.69 -10.89
C TRP A 37 20.03 9.26 -9.87
N CYS A 38 21.20 8.65 -9.70
CA CYS A 38 22.21 9.16 -8.76
C CYS A 38 22.68 10.60 -9.06
N ARG A 39 22.51 11.08 -10.29
CA ARG A 39 22.92 12.45 -10.68
C ARG A 39 21.91 13.52 -10.30
N THR A 40 20.63 13.17 -10.23
CA THR A 40 19.52 14.15 -10.20
C THR A 40 18.43 13.84 -9.17
N GLY A 41 18.35 12.59 -8.73
CA GLY A 41 17.36 12.09 -7.78
C GLY A 41 17.79 12.24 -6.34
N PHE A 42 17.17 11.44 -5.48
CA PHE A 42 17.38 11.40 -4.03
C PHE A 42 17.48 9.95 -3.55
N ALA A 43 18.10 9.75 -2.38
CA ALA A 43 18.10 8.45 -1.72
C ALA A 43 16.66 8.09 -1.33
N ILE A 44 16.16 6.94 -1.77
CA ILE A 44 14.78 6.52 -1.49
C ILE A 44 14.60 5.95 -0.09
N ASP A 45 15.69 5.58 0.56
CA ASP A 45 15.77 4.99 1.89
C ASP A 45 17.05 5.49 2.59
N PRO A 46 17.04 5.73 3.91
CA PRO A 46 18.24 6.13 4.65
C PRO A 46 19.41 5.13 4.54
N ASP A 47 19.13 3.84 4.36
CA ASP A 47 20.14 2.79 4.23
C ASP A 47 20.59 2.56 2.77
N LEU A 48 20.06 3.36 1.84
CA LEU A 48 20.37 3.30 0.41
C LEU A 48 20.97 4.62 -0.05
N ASP A 49 22.22 4.87 0.33
CA ASP A 49 23.00 6.03 -0.16
C ASP A 49 23.03 6.09 -1.70
N LEU A 50 23.04 7.28 -2.27
CA LEU A 50 23.10 7.49 -3.73
C LEU A 50 24.48 7.14 -4.32
N LEU A 51 24.77 5.85 -4.39
CA LEU A 51 26.03 5.31 -4.91
C LEU A 51 25.79 4.66 -6.29
N PRO A 52 26.22 5.29 -7.39
CA PRO A 52 25.90 4.84 -8.74
C PRO A 52 26.56 3.49 -9.05
N GLY A 53 25.74 2.50 -9.43
CA GLY A 53 26.21 1.17 -9.81
C GLY A 53 26.78 0.32 -8.67
N MET A 54 26.71 0.79 -7.41
CA MET A 54 27.07 0.00 -6.25
C MET A 54 25.85 -0.80 -5.77
N PRO A 55 25.94 -2.14 -5.71
CA PRO A 55 24.85 -2.95 -5.18
C PRO A 55 24.81 -2.88 -3.65
N PHE A 56 23.64 -2.56 -3.11
CA PHE A 56 23.30 -2.73 -1.70
C PHE A 56 22.70 -4.11 -1.51
N GLN A 57 23.10 -4.84 -0.47
CA GLN A 57 22.60 -6.19 -0.21
C GLN A 57 22.00 -6.28 1.20
N ALA A 58 20.87 -6.96 1.32
CA ALA A 58 20.19 -7.15 2.59
C ALA A 58 19.47 -8.51 2.65
N SER A 59 19.28 -9.02 3.88
CA SER A 59 18.44 -10.21 4.14
C SER A 59 16.96 -9.87 4.34
N LYS A 60 16.62 -8.57 4.33
CA LYS A 60 15.25 -8.05 4.42
C LYS A 60 15.10 -6.89 3.43
N LEU A 61 13.88 -6.62 3.00
CA LEU A 61 13.57 -5.44 2.19
C LEU A 61 13.84 -4.16 2.99
N TRP A 62 14.42 -3.15 2.34
CA TRP A 62 14.53 -1.79 2.90
C TRP A 62 13.17 -1.16 3.14
N GLY A 63 13.11 -0.16 4.03
CA GLY A 63 11.88 0.53 4.42
C GLY A 63 11.10 1.10 3.22
N ALA A 64 11.80 1.66 2.24
CA ALA A 64 11.19 2.17 1.00
C ALA A 64 10.37 1.11 0.24
N PHE A 65 10.80 -0.16 0.28
CA PHE A 65 10.05 -1.27 -0.32
C PHE A 65 8.96 -1.80 0.63
N GLN A 66 9.16 -1.73 1.94
CA GLN A 66 8.13 -2.06 2.93
C GLN A 66 6.95 -1.08 2.88
N ASP A 67 7.19 0.21 2.64
CA ASP A 67 6.16 1.23 2.47
C ASP A 67 5.21 0.92 1.31
N ILE A 68 5.71 0.24 0.28
CA ILE A 68 4.91 -0.18 -0.87
C ILE A 68 4.44 -1.64 -0.79
N ALA A 69 4.78 -2.37 0.27
CA ALA A 69 4.31 -3.72 0.56
C ALA A 69 2.98 -3.68 1.35
N PRO A 70 2.22 -4.78 1.40
CA PRO A 70 1.00 -4.81 2.19
C PRO A 70 1.32 -4.83 3.69
N ASP A 71 0.48 -4.18 4.49
CA ASP A 71 0.49 -4.30 5.94
C ASP A 71 -0.06 -5.65 6.42
N ARG A 72 -0.18 -5.82 7.74
CA ARG A 72 -0.71 -7.06 8.34
C ARG A 72 -2.10 -7.43 7.84
N TRP A 73 -2.98 -6.45 7.59
CA TRP A 73 -4.31 -6.71 7.05
C TRP A 73 -4.22 -7.14 5.59
N GLY A 74 -3.45 -6.43 4.77
CA GLY A 74 -3.23 -6.77 3.37
C GLY A 74 -2.62 -8.16 3.19
N ARG A 75 -1.66 -8.54 4.06
CA ARG A 75 -1.05 -9.88 4.10
C ARG A 75 -2.07 -10.95 4.45
N LEU A 76 -2.89 -10.74 5.47
CA LEU A 76 -3.99 -11.64 5.82
C LEU A 76 -4.93 -11.89 4.63
N VAL A 77 -5.29 -10.83 3.89
CA VAL A 77 -6.12 -10.97 2.69
C VAL A 77 -5.40 -11.79 1.63
N GLN A 78 -4.14 -11.48 1.33
CA GLN A 78 -3.36 -12.22 0.33
C GLN A 78 -3.20 -13.70 0.71
N ASP A 79 -2.82 -14.01 1.95
CA ASP A 79 -2.67 -15.39 2.43
C ASP A 79 -3.96 -16.20 2.23
N ARG A 80 -5.11 -15.55 2.43
CA ARG A 80 -6.43 -16.18 2.25
C ARG A 80 -6.82 -16.35 0.78
N VAL A 81 -6.36 -15.45 -0.08
CA VAL A 81 -6.56 -15.54 -1.54
C VAL A 81 -5.72 -16.67 -2.14
N PHE A 82 -4.47 -16.82 -1.68
CA PHE A 82 -3.54 -17.84 -2.17
C PHE A 82 -3.60 -19.16 -1.39
N ASP A 83 -4.29 -19.19 -0.26
CA ASP A 83 -4.44 -20.34 0.64
C ASP A 83 -3.11 -20.88 1.21
N HIS A 84 -2.12 -20.01 1.37
CA HIS A 84 -0.85 -20.30 2.04
C HIS A 84 -0.13 -19.00 2.41
N TYR A 85 0.88 -19.10 3.29
CA TYR A 85 1.74 -17.96 3.60
C TYR A 85 2.68 -17.64 2.43
N LEU A 86 2.72 -16.37 2.07
CA LEU A 86 3.57 -15.86 0.98
C LEU A 86 4.98 -15.48 1.46
N SER A 87 5.92 -15.42 0.52
CA SER A 87 7.23 -14.81 0.74
C SER A 87 7.13 -13.27 0.78
N GLU A 88 8.17 -12.58 1.26
CA GLU A 88 8.17 -11.11 1.32
C GLU A 88 8.09 -10.50 -0.09
N SER A 89 8.75 -11.13 -1.07
CA SER A 89 8.62 -10.72 -2.47
C SER A 89 7.21 -10.96 -3.01
N ASP A 90 6.62 -12.13 -2.77
CA ASP A 90 5.24 -12.42 -3.22
C ASP A 90 4.24 -11.40 -2.66
N TYR A 91 4.35 -11.04 -1.37
CA TYR A 91 3.52 -9.98 -0.79
C TYR A 91 3.69 -8.64 -1.50
N LEU A 92 4.95 -8.23 -1.75
CA LEU A 92 5.29 -6.98 -2.43
C LEU A 92 4.73 -6.95 -3.86
N LEU A 93 4.84 -8.07 -4.59
CA LEU A 93 4.41 -8.22 -5.97
C LEU A 93 2.89 -8.38 -6.11
N GLY A 94 2.22 -8.90 -5.08
CA GLY A 94 0.77 -9.07 -5.02
C GLY A 94 -0.03 -7.78 -4.85
N VAL A 95 0.62 -6.65 -4.56
CA VAL A 95 -0.03 -5.34 -4.44
C VAL A 95 -0.32 -4.73 -5.81
N SER A 96 -1.59 -4.36 -6.05
CA SER A 96 -2.01 -3.62 -7.26
C SER A 96 -1.17 -2.36 -7.43
N ASP A 97 -0.54 -2.18 -8.59
CA ASP A 97 0.27 -0.99 -8.85
C ASP A 97 -0.57 0.28 -8.66
N HIS A 98 -1.77 0.32 -9.23
CA HIS A 98 -2.67 1.47 -9.13
C HIS A 98 -2.96 1.86 -7.67
N MET A 99 -3.13 0.86 -6.79
CA MET A 99 -3.44 1.04 -5.38
C MET A 99 -2.21 1.10 -4.47
N ARG A 100 -1.00 0.88 -4.99
CA ARG A 100 0.26 0.97 -4.22
C ARG A 100 0.50 2.38 -3.68
N MET A 101 0.90 2.51 -2.43
CA MET A 101 1.29 3.76 -1.81
C MET A 101 2.54 4.38 -2.42
N GLY A 102 2.59 5.70 -2.31
CA GLY A 102 3.65 6.53 -2.82
C GLY A 102 3.70 6.51 -4.33
N ALA A 103 4.91 6.79 -4.81
CA ALA A 103 5.25 6.98 -6.20
C ALA A 103 6.13 5.86 -6.77
N LEU A 104 6.61 4.93 -5.94
CA LEU A 104 7.41 3.81 -6.42
C LEU A 104 6.51 2.78 -7.12
N ARG A 105 6.95 2.39 -8.30
CA ARG A 105 6.31 1.42 -9.18
C ARG A 105 7.33 0.36 -9.57
N LEU A 106 6.83 -0.83 -9.83
CA LEU A 106 7.65 -2.01 -10.06
C LEU A 106 7.29 -2.64 -11.41
N SER A 107 8.27 -2.87 -12.25
CA SER A 107 8.11 -3.62 -13.51
C SER A 107 9.15 -4.73 -13.63
N ARG A 108 8.88 -5.69 -14.52
CA ARG A 108 9.87 -6.73 -14.85
C ARG A 108 11.05 -6.12 -15.61
N ALA A 109 12.22 -6.74 -15.53
CA ALA A 109 13.40 -6.25 -16.25
C ALA A 109 13.26 -6.46 -17.77
N GLU A 110 12.52 -7.49 -18.16
CA GLU A 110 12.26 -7.87 -19.54
C GLU A 110 11.22 -6.96 -20.20
N ALA A 111 10.43 -6.23 -19.42
CA ALA A 111 9.42 -5.27 -19.89
C ALA A 111 9.38 -4.00 -19.01
N PRO A 112 10.42 -3.15 -19.05
CA PRO A 112 10.45 -1.91 -18.28
C PRO A 112 9.28 -1.00 -18.65
N GLY A 113 8.58 -0.47 -17.64
CA GLY A 113 7.39 0.39 -17.84
C GLY A 113 6.06 -0.36 -17.97
N GLU A 114 6.08 -1.69 -18.15
CA GLU A 114 4.92 -2.55 -17.93
C GLU A 114 4.85 -2.92 -16.44
N PHE A 115 4.17 -2.08 -15.68
CA PHE A 115 4.11 -2.24 -14.22
C PHE A 115 3.34 -3.50 -13.83
N LEU A 116 3.72 -4.08 -12.69
CA LEU A 116 3.08 -5.29 -12.19
C LEU A 116 1.68 -5.04 -11.64
N ALA A 117 0.84 -6.08 -11.60
CA ALA A 117 -0.49 -6.04 -11.00
C ALA A 117 -1.34 -4.84 -11.47
N LEU A 118 -1.46 -4.67 -12.79
CA LEU A 118 -2.21 -3.58 -13.45
C LEU A 118 -3.74 -3.65 -13.24
N THR A 119 -4.24 -4.43 -12.28
CA THR A 119 -5.68 -4.46 -12.01
C THR A 119 -6.12 -3.09 -11.53
N THR A 120 -7.02 -2.47 -12.30
CA THR A 120 -7.61 -1.16 -12.01
C THR A 120 -9.05 -1.27 -11.49
N ASN A 121 -9.51 -2.50 -11.20
CA ASN A 121 -10.85 -2.76 -10.65
C ASN A 121 -10.93 -2.35 -9.17
N VAL A 122 -10.71 -1.06 -8.90
CA VAL A 122 -10.89 -0.47 -7.58
C VAL A 122 -12.37 -0.54 -7.22
N PRO A 123 -12.72 -1.12 -6.05
CA PRO A 123 -14.08 -1.05 -5.56
C PRO A 123 -14.56 0.41 -5.48
N LYS A 124 -15.61 0.73 -6.22
CA LYS A 124 -16.30 2.02 -6.09
C LYS A 124 -17.00 2.13 -4.74
N LEU A 125 -17.24 3.36 -4.28
CA LEU A 125 -17.98 3.64 -3.04
C LEU A 125 -19.32 2.90 -2.94
N VAL A 126 -19.98 2.61 -4.06
CA VAL A 126 -21.26 1.87 -4.10
C VAL A 126 -21.14 0.45 -3.51
N HIS A 127 -19.94 -0.13 -3.52
CA HIS A 127 -19.65 -1.48 -3.02
C HIS A 127 -19.34 -1.52 -1.52
N LEU A 128 -19.43 -0.40 -0.80
CA LEU A 128 -19.01 -0.32 0.61
C LEU A 128 -19.68 -1.37 1.51
N ARG A 129 -20.98 -1.60 1.33
CA ARG A 129 -21.72 -2.63 2.10
C ARG A 129 -21.26 -4.05 1.76
N ALA A 130 -20.92 -4.31 0.50
CA ALA A 130 -20.39 -5.60 0.09
C ALA A 130 -19.00 -5.83 0.68
N LEU A 131 -18.14 -4.80 0.69
CA LEU A 131 -16.83 -4.83 1.35
C LEU A 131 -16.96 -5.11 2.84
N GLU A 132 -17.85 -4.42 3.54
CA GLU A 132 -18.09 -4.62 4.98
C GLU A 132 -18.55 -6.05 5.28
N ALA A 133 -19.46 -6.60 4.47
CA ALA A 133 -19.92 -7.97 4.62
C ALA A 133 -18.81 -9.00 4.32
N ALA A 134 -17.98 -8.75 3.31
CA ALA A 134 -16.84 -9.59 2.97
C ALA A 134 -15.78 -9.59 4.09
N ILE A 135 -15.46 -8.42 4.63
CA ILE A 135 -14.56 -8.26 5.79
C ILE A 135 -15.09 -9.04 6.99
N ALA A 136 -16.38 -8.91 7.30
CA ALA A 136 -16.97 -9.61 8.43
C ALA A 136 -16.88 -11.14 8.28
N ARG A 137 -17.07 -11.68 7.07
CA ARG A 137 -16.91 -13.11 6.78
C ARG A 137 -15.45 -13.56 6.82
N LEU A 138 -14.53 -12.72 6.34
CA LEU A 138 -13.09 -12.98 6.42
C LEU A 138 -12.63 -13.08 7.88
N GLU A 139 -13.02 -12.13 8.72
CA GLU A 139 -12.70 -12.14 10.16
C GLU A 139 -13.34 -13.31 10.92
N GLN A 140 -14.49 -13.82 10.44
CA GLN A 140 -15.11 -15.04 10.96
C GLN A 140 -14.43 -16.34 10.47
N GLY A 141 -13.47 -16.24 9.54
CA GLY A 141 -12.80 -17.39 8.95
C GLY A 141 -13.65 -18.16 7.91
N VAL A 142 -14.73 -17.56 7.40
CA VAL A 142 -15.63 -18.15 6.41
C VAL A 142 -15.84 -17.26 5.16
N PRO A 143 -14.77 -16.69 4.57
CA PRO A 143 -14.92 -15.93 3.34
C PRO A 143 -15.33 -16.82 2.17
N THR A 144 -16.18 -16.31 1.28
CA THR A 144 -16.46 -16.94 -0.01
C THR A 144 -15.41 -16.54 -1.04
N GLY A 145 -15.31 -17.27 -2.15
CA GLY A 145 -14.43 -16.86 -3.27
C GLY A 145 -14.77 -15.47 -3.82
N ALA A 146 -16.04 -15.05 -3.77
CA ALA A 146 -16.46 -13.70 -4.16
C ALA A 146 -15.99 -12.63 -3.17
N ASP A 147 -15.98 -12.94 -1.87
CA ASP A 147 -15.43 -12.06 -0.84
C ASP A 147 -13.93 -11.87 -1.05
N LEU A 148 -13.21 -12.98 -1.24
CA LEU A 148 -11.79 -12.94 -1.53
C LEU A 148 -11.54 -12.16 -2.81
N ALA A 149 -12.25 -12.39 -3.92
CA ALA A 149 -12.08 -11.61 -5.14
C ALA A 149 -12.34 -10.10 -4.95
N LEU A 150 -13.30 -9.74 -4.10
CA LEU A 150 -13.63 -8.35 -3.77
C LEU A 150 -12.54 -7.70 -2.90
N LEU A 151 -11.95 -8.44 -1.97
CA LEU A 151 -10.90 -7.97 -1.06
C LEU A 151 -9.49 -8.09 -1.67
N ALA A 152 -9.29 -9.02 -2.61
CA ALA A 152 -8.05 -9.32 -3.34
C ALA A 152 -7.61 -8.22 -4.31
N GLN A 153 -8.14 -7.01 -4.15
CA GLN A 153 -7.54 -5.82 -4.71
C GLN A 153 -6.73 -5.12 -3.59
N PRO A 154 -5.63 -5.72 -3.08
CA PRO A 154 -4.85 -5.09 -2.04
C PRO A 154 -4.14 -3.88 -2.66
N GLY A 155 -4.52 -2.70 -2.19
CA GLY A 155 -3.55 -1.61 -2.12
C GLY A 155 -2.53 -1.91 -1.04
N SER A 156 -1.31 -1.38 -1.19
CA SER A 156 -0.49 -1.24 0.01
C SER A 156 -1.14 -0.19 0.91
N SER A 157 -0.96 -0.37 2.20
CA SER A 157 -1.39 0.56 3.21
C SER A 157 -0.36 0.55 4.31
N LEU A 158 -0.20 1.69 4.98
CA LEU A 158 0.61 1.77 6.19
C LEU A 158 -0.29 1.43 7.38
N GLY A 159 0.32 0.84 8.41
CA GLY A 159 -0.30 0.65 9.71
C GLY A 159 -0.70 -0.79 10.04
N GLY A 160 -1.54 -0.94 11.08
CA GLY A 160 -1.79 -2.23 11.74
C GLY A 160 -2.79 -3.16 11.04
N ALA A 161 -3.27 -4.15 11.81
CA ALA A 161 -4.12 -5.25 11.35
C ALA A 161 -5.62 -4.90 11.20
N HIS A 162 -6.02 -3.64 11.42
CA HIS A 162 -7.43 -3.26 11.28
C HIS A 162 -7.91 -3.35 9.83
N PRO A 163 -9.17 -3.77 9.59
CA PRO A 163 -9.72 -3.90 8.26
C PRO A 163 -9.73 -2.59 7.48
N LYS A 164 -9.18 -2.65 6.26
CA LYS A 164 -9.15 -1.52 5.35
C LYS A 164 -9.23 -1.96 3.89
N ALA A 165 -9.70 -1.09 3.02
CA ALA A 165 -9.72 -1.30 1.58
C ALA A 165 -9.44 0.00 0.83
N ALA A 166 -8.81 -0.10 -0.34
CA ALA A 166 -8.77 1.01 -1.29
C ALA A 166 -10.14 1.14 -1.98
N ILE A 167 -10.66 2.36 -2.04
CA ILE A 167 -11.91 2.64 -2.77
C ILE A 167 -11.75 3.86 -3.68
N GLU A 168 -12.55 3.91 -4.74
CA GLU A 168 -12.65 5.07 -5.61
C GLU A 168 -14.02 5.77 -5.44
N ASP A 169 -14.00 7.09 -5.29
CA ASP A 169 -15.19 7.94 -5.32
C ASP A 169 -14.89 9.20 -6.15
N LYS A 170 -15.65 9.40 -7.24
CA LYS A 170 -15.53 10.57 -8.15
C LYS A 170 -14.10 10.84 -8.64
N GLY A 171 -13.40 9.80 -9.08
CA GLY A 171 -12.03 9.91 -9.62
C GLY A 171 -10.94 10.16 -8.56
N LYS A 172 -11.27 10.01 -7.27
CA LYS A 172 -10.32 10.09 -6.17
C LYS A 172 -10.20 8.75 -5.48
N LEU A 173 -8.98 8.42 -5.07
CA LEU A 173 -8.70 7.23 -4.27
C LEU A 173 -8.76 7.55 -2.78
N TYR A 174 -9.35 6.65 -2.03
CA TYR A 174 -9.46 6.71 -0.58
C TYR A 174 -8.98 5.40 0.04
N ILE A 175 -8.56 5.49 1.29
CA ILE A 175 -8.45 4.35 2.19
C ILE A 175 -9.74 4.33 3.02
N ALA A 176 -10.57 3.31 2.82
CA ALA A 176 -11.72 3.03 3.67
C ALA A 176 -11.27 2.19 4.86
N LYS A 177 -11.49 2.69 6.07
CA LYS A 177 -11.18 2.02 7.34
C LYS A 177 -12.47 1.52 7.96
N PHE A 178 -12.59 0.21 8.10
CA PHE A 178 -13.78 -0.46 8.59
C PHE A 178 -13.61 -0.84 10.05
N GLN A 179 -14.74 -0.88 10.74
CA GLN A 179 -14.83 -1.42 12.08
C GLN A 179 -14.53 -2.93 12.06
N SER A 180 -13.54 -3.38 12.82
CA SER A 180 -13.32 -4.80 13.06
C SER A 180 -14.43 -5.38 13.93
N ARG A 181 -14.74 -6.66 13.75
CA ARG A 181 -15.61 -7.39 14.69
C ARG A 181 -15.00 -7.54 16.08
N LEU A 182 -13.68 -7.38 16.21
CA LEU A 182 -12.96 -7.46 17.48
C LEU A 182 -12.91 -6.11 18.21
N ASP A 183 -13.33 -5.03 17.57
CA ASP A 183 -13.31 -3.69 18.15
C ASP A 183 -14.43 -3.53 19.18
N THR A 184 -14.06 -3.11 20.39
CA THR A 184 -15.01 -2.78 21.47
C THR A 184 -15.48 -1.33 21.44
N GLU A 185 -14.86 -0.49 20.62
CA GLU A 185 -15.14 0.93 20.49
C GLU A 185 -15.28 1.34 19.02
N ARG A 186 -15.90 2.49 18.75
CA ARG A 186 -16.10 3.02 17.40
C ARG A 186 -14.81 3.68 16.86
N VAL A 187 -13.76 2.88 16.64
CA VAL A 187 -12.39 3.33 16.32
C VAL A 187 -12.37 4.31 15.15
N GLY A 188 -13.11 4.04 14.07
CA GLY A 188 -13.17 4.94 12.92
C GLY A 188 -13.77 6.32 13.24
N ALA A 189 -14.72 6.40 14.18
CA ALA A 189 -15.30 7.66 14.62
C ALA A 189 -14.33 8.44 15.52
N TRP A 190 -13.60 7.75 16.40
CA TRP A 190 -12.52 8.36 17.18
C TRP A 190 -11.42 8.91 16.28
N GLU A 191 -10.99 8.15 15.28
CA GLU A 191 -9.97 8.61 14.34
C GLU A 191 -10.45 9.85 13.57
N ALA A 192 -11.69 9.87 13.09
CA ALA A 192 -12.26 11.06 12.44
C ALA A 192 -12.26 12.28 13.38
N THR A 193 -12.68 12.09 14.64
CA THR A 193 -12.68 13.15 15.65
C THR A 193 -11.28 13.71 15.87
N MET A 194 -10.25 12.86 15.93
CA MET A 194 -8.86 13.30 16.09
C MET A 194 -8.33 14.05 14.87
N LEU A 195 -8.71 13.63 13.66
CA LEU A 195 -8.37 14.35 12.44
C LEU A 195 -9.04 15.73 12.38
N ASP A 196 -10.30 15.82 12.80
CA ASP A 196 -11.03 17.10 12.91
C ASP A 196 -10.37 18.03 13.92
N LEU A 197 -10.02 17.53 15.11
CA LEU A 197 -9.32 18.30 16.14
C LEU A 197 -7.95 18.77 15.66
N ALA A 198 -7.17 17.91 15.01
CA ALA A 198 -5.88 18.26 14.45
C ALA A 198 -6.01 19.36 13.37
N GLY A 199 -7.02 19.25 12.50
CA GLY A 199 -7.34 20.28 11.51
C GLY A 199 -7.74 21.61 12.15
N ALA A 200 -8.59 21.57 13.19
CA ALA A 200 -8.98 22.76 13.96
C ALA A 200 -7.80 23.42 14.67
N ALA A 201 -6.78 22.64 15.05
CA ALA A 201 -5.53 23.13 15.61
C ALA A 201 -4.53 23.66 14.55
N GLY A 202 -4.89 23.67 13.27
CA GLY A 202 -4.06 24.18 12.17
C GLY A 202 -3.02 23.18 11.64
N LEU A 203 -3.11 21.89 12.02
CA LEU A 203 -2.25 20.86 11.47
C LEU A 203 -2.73 20.47 10.06
N ARG A 204 -1.77 20.08 9.22
CA ARG A 204 -2.08 19.53 7.89
C ARG A 204 -2.57 18.10 8.05
N VAL A 205 -3.85 17.88 7.79
CA VAL A 205 -4.50 16.57 7.83
C VAL A 205 -4.99 16.14 6.46
N ALA A 206 -5.07 14.83 6.24
CA ALA A 206 -5.71 14.29 5.05
C ALA A 206 -7.21 14.63 5.05
N LYS A 207 -7.76 14.96 3.88
CA LYS A 207 -9.20 15.12 3.71
C LYS A 207 -9.87 13.79 4.05
N HIS A 208 -10.94 13.84 4.82
CA HIS A 208 -11.59 12.61 5.27
C HIS A 208 -13.11 12.80 5.39
N ARG A 209 -13.84 11.68 5.46
CA ARG A 209 -15.29 11.64 5.59
C ARG A 209 -15.69 10.44 6.43
N LEU A 210 -16.50 10.66 7.46
CA LEU A 210 -17.08 9.57 8.24
C LEU A 210 -18.44 9.18 7.64
N LEU A 211 -18.56 7.92 7.22
CA LEU A 211 -19.82 7.35 6.76
C LEU A 211 -20.50 6.60 7.91
N ASN A 212 -21.83 6.57 7.89
CA ASN A 212 -22.64 5.92 8.92
C ASN A 212 -22.32 6.41 10.35
N ALA A 213 -22.06 7.72 10.50
CA ALA A 213 -21.59 8.35 11.73
C ALA A 213 -22.53 8.18 12.94
N SER A 214 -23.82 7.91 12.72
CA SER A 214 -24.80 7.64 13.78
C SER A 214 -25.07 6.14 14.01
N GLY A 215 -24.51 5.27 13.18
CA GLY A 215 -24.69 3.82 13.26
C GLY A 215 -23.58 3.13 14.06
N GLU A 216 -23.78 1.84 14.34
CA GLU A 216 -22.85 1.02 15.14
C GLU A 216 -21.51 0.74 14.43
N ARG A 217 -21.52 0.75 13.09
CA ARG A 217 -20.35 0.48 12.26
C ARG A 217 -20.05 1.69 11.37
N PRO A 218 -19.37 2.72 11.91
CA PRO A 218 -18.90 3.82 11.09
C PRO A 218 -17.75 3.37 10.20
N VAL A 219 -17.66 3.95 9.01
CA VAL A 219 -16.54 3.72 8.08
C VAL A 219 -15.86 5.05 7.80
N LEU A 220 -14.58 5.15 8.14
CA LEU A 220 -13.78 6.35 7.89
C LEU A 220 -13.15 6.25 6.50
N LEU A 221 -13.47 7.20 5.63
CA LEU A 221 -12.80 7.37 4.35
C LEU A 221 -11.72 8.44 4.48
N VAL A 222 -10.48 8.10 4.17
CA VAL A 222 -9.36 9.05 4.12
C VAL A 222 -8.90 9.21 2.67
N GLU A 223 -8.98 10.42 2.12
CA GLU A 223 -8.51 10.74 0.77
C GLU A 223 -6.99 10.57 0.71
N ARG A 224 -6.50 9.91 -0.32
CA ARG A 224 -5.08 9.64 -0.50
C ARG A 224 -4.31 10.90 -0.84
N PHE A 225 -3.44 11.34 0.07
CA PHE A 225 -2.60 12.52 -0.12
C PHE A 225 -1.46 12.27 -1.13
N ASP A 226 -1.10 11.01 -1.35
CA ASP A 226 -0.06 10.59 -2.29
C ASP A 226 -0.58 10.44 -3.73
N ARG A 227 -1.73 11.08 -3.99
CA ARG A 227 -2.43 11.15 -5.27
C ARG A 227 -2.84 12.59 -5.54
N GLN A 228 -2.42 13.12 -6.69
CA GLN A 228 -2.73 14.48 -7.09
C GLN A 228 -2.90 14.56 -8.60
N GLN A 229 -4.02 15.14 -9.05
CA GLN A 229 -4.34 15.35 -10.47
C GLN A 229 -4.21 14.08 -11.34
N GLY A 230 -4.55 12.91 -10.79
CA GLY A 230 -4.41 11.63 -11.47
C GLY A 230 -2.99 11.04 -11.47
N GLY A 231 -1.99 11.80 -11.02
CA GLY A 231 -0.62 11.35 -10.79
C GLY A 231 -0.35 10.93 -9.35
N ARG A 232 0.88 10.46 -9.11
CA ARG A 232 1.37 10.07 -7.78
C ARG A 232 2.29 11.13 -7.19
N VAL A 233 2.32 11.20 -5.86
CA VAL A 233 3.23 12.08 -5.12
C VAL A 233 4.16 11.19 -4.27
N PRO A 234 5.48 11.32 -4.40
CA PRO A 234 6.44 10.59 -3.57
C PRO A 234 6.28 10.96 -2.09
N PHE A 235 6.42 9.97 -1.22
CA PHE A 235 6.59 10.15 0.21
C PHE A 235 7.35 8.95 0.79
N ALA A 236 7.91 9.11 1.98
CA ALA A 236 8.43 8.02 2.79
C ALA A 236 7.74 8.05 4.17
N SER A 237 7.44 6.89 4.73
CA SER A 237 6.86 6.81 6.06
C SER A 237 7.89 7.16 7.14
N ALA A 238 7.40 7.54 8.32
CA ALA A 238 8.28 7.72 9.48
C ALA A 238 8.98 6.41 9.87
N MET A 239 8.37 5.25 9.58
CA MET A 239 8.99 3.93 9.83
C MET A 239 10.22 3.73 8.95
N THR A 240 10.15 4.11 7.67
CA THR A 240 11.31 4.09 6.76
C THR A 240 12.39 5.07 7.20
N LEU A 241 12.01 6.26 7.64
CA LEU A 241 12.96 7.33 7.99
C LEU A 241 13.59 7.17 9.38
N ALA A 242 13.08 6.26 10.21
CA ALA A 242 13.54 6.02 11.58
C ALA A 242 13.92 4.55 11.84
N ALA A 243 14.10 3.76 10.77
CA ALA A 243 14.50 2.36 10.82
C ALA A 243 15.95 2.18 11.29
#